data_AF-A0A8S1L9K9-F1
#
_entry.id   AF-A0A8S1L9K9-F1
#
_cell.length_a   1.000
_cell.length_b   1.000
_cell.length_c   1.000
_cell.angle_alpha   90.00
_cell.angle_beta   90.00
_cell.angle_gamma   90.00
#
_symmetry.space_group_name_H-M   'P 1'
#
loop_
_entity.id
_entity.type
_entity.pdbx_description
1 polymer ?
#
loop_
_entity_poly.entity_id
_entity_poly.type
_entity_poly.pdbx_seq_one_letter_code
_entity_poly.pdbx_strand_id
1 'polypeptide(L)' 'MLVNKNGSNISILRKKQNGRFVIEESIEFRACSIFGYMTDDGQCLITWDVNSKEIQIRKYQEK' A
#
# COMPACT_ATOMS: atom_id res chain seq x y z
N MET A 1 -5.03 -6.62 7.46
CA MET A 1 -4.59 -6.22 6.10
C MET A 1 -3.08 -6.43 6.03
N LEU A 2 -2.52 -6.78 4.87
CA LEU A 2 -1.07 -6.94 4.72
C LEU A 2 -0.58 -6.04 3.59
N VAL A 3 0.53 -5.34 3.83
CA VAL A 3 1.20 -4.52 2.82
C VAL A 3 2.41 -5.26 2.33
N ASN A 4 2.49 -5.47 1.02
CA ASN A 4 3.65 -6.05 0.36
C ASN A 4 4.31 -5.01 -0.54
N LYS A 5 5.63 -4.87 -0.45
CA LYS A 5 6.42 -4.03 -1.35
C LYS A 5 7.17 -4.93 -2.33
N ASN A 6 6.94 -4.75 -3.62
CA ASN A 6 7.64 -5.49 -4.67
C ASN A 6 8.10 -4.54 -5.78
N GLY A 7 9.42 -4.31 -5.86
CA GLY A 7 10.00 -3.39 -6.84
C GLY A 7 9.41 -1.99 -6.73
N SER A 8 8.81 -1.52 -7.84
CA SER A 8 8.13 -0.23 -7.97
C SER A 8 6.66 -0.24 -7.53
N ASN A 9 6.18 -1.33 -6.93
CA ASN A 9 4.78 -1.49 -6.53
C ASN A 9 4.62 -1.69 -5.02
N ILE A 10 3.55 -1.13 -4.48
CA ILE A 10 2.96 -1.54 -3.19
C ILE A 10 1.64 -2.25 -3.48
N SER A 11 1.47 -3.44 -2.93
CA SER A 11 0.22 -4.19 -2.97
C SER A 11 -0.41 -4.25 -1.59
N ILE A 12 -1.70 -3.95 -1.52
CA ILE A 12 -2.53 -4.13 -0.33
C ILE A 12 -3.28 -5.45 -0.47
N LEU A 13 -3.03 -6.36 0.47
CA LEU A 13 -3.59 -7.70 0.48
C LEU A 13 -4.62 -7.86 1.61
N ARG A 14 -5.76 -8.48 1.28
CA ARG A 14 -6.75 -8.95 2.27
C ARG A 14 -6.72 -10.45 2.36
N LYS A 15 -6.65 -10.96 3.59
CA LYS A 15 -6.86 -12.38 3.88
C LYS A 15 -8.36 -12.67 3.87
N LYS A 16 -8.81 -13.57 2.99
CA LYS A 16 -10.18 -14.08 2.95
C LYS A 16 -10.39 -15.14 4.05
N GLN A 17 -11.65 -15.47 4.34
CA GLN A 17 -12.02 -16.46 5.35
C GLN A 17 -11.40 -17.86 5.10
N ASN A 18 -11.21 -18.22 3.83
CA ASN A 18 -10.54 -19.46 3.43
C ASN A 18 -9.00 -19.43 3.59
N GLY A 19 -8.45 -18.40 4.23
CA GLY A 19 -7.02 -18.25 4.48
C GLY A 19 -6.20 -17.71 3.30
N ARG A 20 -6.79 -17.58 2.10
CA ARG A 20 -6.08 -17.05 0.92
C ARG A 20 -5.96 -15.54 0.97
N PHE A 21 -4.86 -15.01 0.47
CA PHE A 21 -4.69 -13.58 0.26
C PHE A 21 -5.14 -13.20 -1.14
N VAL A 22 -5.85 -12.08 -1.25
CA VAL A 22 -6.17 -11.43 -2.52
C VAL A 22 -5.57 -10.03 -2.53
N ILE A 23 -5.16 -9.55 -3.71
CA ILE A 23 -4.79 -8.15 -3.91
C ILE A 23 -6.08 -7.34 -3.99
N GLU A 24 -6.22 -6.35 -3.11
CA GLU A 24 -7.32 -5.39 -3.17
C GLU A 24 -6.92 -4.13 -3.92
N GLU A 25 -5.68 -3.70 -3.76
CA GLU A 25 -5.13 -2.53 -4.42
C GLU A 25 -3.66 -2.77 -4.78
N SER A 26 -3.25 -2.22 -5.92
CA SER A 26 -1.85 -2.17 -6.35
C SER A 26 -1.53 -0.76 -6.79
N ILE A 27 -0.51 -0.18 -6.17
CA ILE A 27 -0.08 1.20 -6.40
C ILE A 27 1.32 1.15 -7.03
N GLU A 28 1.45 1.70 -8.24
CA GLU A 28 2.71 1.81 -8.96
C GLU A 28 3.34 3.20 -8.73
N PHE A 29 4.58 3.23 -8.22
CA PHE A 29 5.31 4.47 -7.93
C PHE A 29 6.32 4.86 -9.01
N ARG A 30 6.50 4.03 -10.05
CA ARG A 30 7.51 4.22 -11.13
C ARG A 30 8.88 4.65 -10.61
N ALA A 31 9.27 4.11 -9.47
CA ALA A 31 10.50 4.46 -8.75
C ALA A 31 11.17 3.19 -8.21
N CYS A 32 12.50 3.17 -8.19
CA CYS A 32 13.28 2.05 -7.67
C CYS A 32 13.23 1.95 -6.14
N SER A 33 12.82 3.03 -5.46
CA SER A 33 12.78 3.13 -4.00
C SER A 33 11.46 3.75 -3.56
N ILE A 34 10.68 2.99 -2.79
CA ILE A 34 9.44 3.43 -2.17
C ILE A 34 9.65 3.54 -0.66
N PHE A 35 9.30 4.70 -0.11
CA PHE A 35 9.33 4.97 1.31
C PHE A 35 7.90 5.22 1.80
N GLY A 36 7.57 4.65 2.95
CA GLY A 36 6.25 4.81 3.52
C GLY A 36 6.09 4.10 4.84
N TYR A 37 4.97 4.41 5.49
CA TYR A 37 4.55 3.83 6.75
C TYR A 37 3.04 3.59 6.70
N MET A 38 2.60 2.50 7.30
CA MET A 38 1.19 2.23 7.53
C MET A 38 0.94 2.35 9.03
N THR A 39 -0.15 3.00 9.41
CA THR A 39 -0.55 3.07 10.82
C THR A 39 -0.76 1.67 11.40
N ASP A 40 -0.55 1.52 12.70
CA ASP A 40 -0.64 0.21 13.37
C ASP A 40 -2.04 -0.41 13.25
N ASP A 41 -3.08 0.41 13.12
CA ASP A 41 -4.47 0.01 12.89
C ASP A 41 -4.81 -0.28 11.41
N GLY A 42 -3.85 -0.06 10.50
CA GLY A 42 -4.00 -0.26 9.06
C GLY A 42 -4.94 0.73 8.36
N GLN A 43 -5.39 1.79 9.02
CA GLN A 43 -6.36 2.75 8.46
C GLN A 43 -5.74 3.74 7.48
N CYS A 44 -4.45 4.05 7.62
CA CYS A 44 -3.77 5.00 6.75
C CYS A 44 -2.47 4.41 6.21
N LEU A 45 -2.24 4.61 4.90
CA LEU A 45 -0.97 4.38 4.25
C LEU A 45 -0.39 5.73 3.81
N ILE A 46 0.79 6.06 4.32
CA ILE A 46 1.52 7.28 3.99
C ILE A 46 2.73 6.87 3.15
N THR A 47 2.87 7.46 1.96
CA THR A 47 3.99 7.18 1.04
C THR A 47 4.61 8.46 0.53
N TRP A 48 5.93 8.46 0.36
CA TRP A 48 6.65 9.49 -0.37
C TRP A 48 6.83 9.05 -1.82
N ASP A 49 6.29 9.84 -2.75
CA ASP A 49 6.51 9.65 -4.18
C ASP A 49 7.68 10.54 -4.66
N VAL A 50 8.77 9.91 -5.08
CA VAL A 50 9.98 10.61 -5.53
C VAL A 50 9.78 11.35 -6.84
N ASN A 51 8.84 10.92 -7.67
CA ASN A 51 8.61 11.50 -8.99
C ASN A 51 7.85 12.83 -8.89
N SER A 52 6.75 12.84 -8.13
CA SER A 52 5.98 14.07 -7.86
C SER A 52 6.62 14.95 -6.76
N LYS A 53 7.50 14.38 -5.93
CA LYS A 53 8.04 15.01 -4.71
C LYS A 53 6.94 15.36 -3.70
N GLU A 54 5.92 14.51 -3.62
CA GLU A 54 4.76 14.71 -2.76
C GLU A 54 4.59 13.57 -1.74
N ILE A 55 4.03 13.93 -0.59
CA ILE A 55 3.51 12.97 0.38
C ILE A 55 2.08 12.62 -0.03
N GLN A 56 1.83 11.33 -0.23
CA GLN A 56 0.51 10.81 -0.55
C GLN A 56 -0.04 10.07 0.67
N ILE A 57 -1.23 10.46 1.12
CA ILE A 57 -1.94 9.84 2.25
C ILE A 57 -3.17 9.15 1.70
N ARG A 58 -3.27 7.83 1.92
CA ARG A 58 -4.42 7.02 1.52
C ARG A 58 -5.12 6.50 2.77
N LYS A 59 -6.42 6.76 2.86
CA LYS A 59 -7.27 6.24 3.93
C LYS A 59 -7.98 4.98 3.43
N TYR A 60 -7.99 3.95 4.25
CA TYR A 60 -8.78 2.76 3.97
C TYR A 60 -10.27 3.12 3.93
N GLN A 61 -10.96 2.61 2.91
CA GLN A 61 -12.42 2.68 2.82
C GLN A 61 -12.94 1.28 2.60
N GLU A 62 -13.82 0.83 3.49
CA GLU A 62 -14.52 -0.43 3.34
C GLU A 62 -15.56 -0.29 2.21
N LYS A 63 -15.52 -1.22 1.26
CA LYS A 63 -16.51 -1.37 0.19
C LYS A 63 -17.36 -2.61 0.44
#